data_AF-A0A958QXL0-F1
#
_entry.id   AF-A0A958QXL0-F1
#
_cell.length_a   1.000
_cell.length_b   1.000
_cell.length_c   1.000
_cell.angle_alpha   90.00
_cell.angle_beta   90.00
_cell.angle_gamma   90.00
#
_symmetry.space_group_name_H-M   'P 1'
#
loop_
_entity.id
_entity.type
_entity.pdbx_description
1 polymer ?
#
loop_
_entity_poly.entity_id
_entity_poly.type
_entity_poly.pdbx_seq_one_letter_code
_entity_poly.pdbx_strand_id
1 'polypeptide(L)'
;IRSRWWLGLQCLCALLIATLSACSMLPAGGNNSFLRSELAGRGPMPLNAVNPFVSSNQFLAREMKQSATLRGFLKYNGTPDLLEVRRDFFKPFRVYFFYLPEDEAYLLEERGDDWIIRGPEEIPKKMLPDLKQYVSAGRQAPIVIEEQGQEVTAADYDSLRESSAENPARANLKADTLFEESEAALERHSPESELEQTASGDVLHTVHYPGETLRMISRWYTGSVSTLERIARINGIKNPDILYMGQQIRLPRYLLKTRRPLPQSEVERYLDANLPH
;
A
#
# COMPACT_ATOMS: atom_id res chain seq x y z
N ILE A 1 12.39 -50.26 50.63
CA ILE A 1 12.45 -48.77 50.52
C ILE A 1 13.48 -48.38 49.43
N ARG A 2 13.33 -48.91 48.20
CA ARG A 2 14.25 -48.65 47.07
C ARG A 2 13.51 -48.91 45.76
N SER A 3 12.55 -48.05 45.40
CA SER A 3 11.95 -48.04 44.05
C SER A 3 11.02 -46.85 43.77
N ARG A 4 11.02 -45.80 44.61
CA ARG A 4 10.13 -44.62 44.47
C ARG A 4 10.87 -43.31 44.21
N TRP A 5 12.15 -43.37 43.82
CA TRP A 5 12.98 -42.19 43.56
C TRP A 5 13.50 -42.10 42.12
N TRP A 6 13.03 -42.97 41.21
CA TRP A 6 13.47 -42.97 39.80
C TRP A 6 12.48 -42.30 38.82
N LEU A 7 11.22 -42.07 39.23
CA LEU A 7 10.24 -41.34 38.41
C LEU A 7 10.32 -39.81 38.56
N GLY A 8 10.90 -39.30 39.65
CA GLY A 8 11.03 -37.84 39.86
C GLY A 8 12.14 -37.19 39.04
N LEU A 9 13.20 -37.94 38.70
CA LEU A 9 14.37 -37.40 38.01
C LEU A 9 14.22 -37.37 36.48
N GLN A 10 13.33 -38.20 35.91
CA GLN A 10 13.00 -38.15 34.47
C GLN A 10 12.07 -36.98 34.12
N CYS A 11 11.19 -36.53 35.03
CA CYS A 11 10.37 -35.33 34.79
C CYS A 11 11.17 -34.03 34.82
N LEU A 12 12.27 -33.96 35.59
CA LEU A 12 13.10 -32.76 35.68
C LEU A 12 14.04 -32.56 34.47
N CYS A 13 14.49 -33.64 33.82
CA CYS A 13 15.22 -33.54 32.54
C CYS A 13 14.30 -33.19 31.36
N ALA A 14 13.04 -33.64 31.36
CA ALA A 14 12.07 -33.28 30.32
C ALA A 14 11.64 -31.80 30.41
N LEU A 15 11.66 -31.20 31.60
CA LEU A 15 11.33 -29.77 31.77
C LEU A 15 12.50 -28.82 31.47
N LEU A 16 13.75 -29.28 31.57
CA LEU A 16 14.94 -28.44 31.31
C LEU A 16 15.42 -28.48 29.85
N ILE A 17 15.09 -29.50 29.06
CA ILE A 17 15.39 -29.54 27.62
C ILE A 17 14.39 -28.70 26.80
N ALA A 18 13.27 -28.27 27.39
CA ALA A 18 12.28 -27.40 26.74
C ALA A 18 12.66 -25.90 26.71
N THR A 19 13.88 -25.52 27.15
CA THR A 19 14.29 -24.10 27.24
C THR A 19 15.49 -23.72 26.37
N LEU A 20 15.99 -24.64 25.53
CA LEU A 20 17.11 -24.38 24.62
C LEU A 20 16.75 -24.68 23.16
N SER A 21 15.69 -24.05 22.65
CA SER A 21 15.52 -23.90 21.19
C SER A 21 14.50 -22.81 20.83
N ALA A 22 14.61 -21.67 21.50
CA ALA A 22 13.94 -20.43 21.08
C ALA A 22 14.97 -19.29 20.95
N CYS A 23 16.19 -19.63 20.51
CA CYS A 23 17.09 -18.62 19.98
C CYS A 23 16.73 -18.42 18.51
N SER A 24 16.06 -17.30 18.24
CA SER A 24 16.16 -16.55 16.99
C SER A 24 15.97 -17.34 15.69
N MET A 25 14.77 -17.86 15.46
CA MET A 25 14.18 -17.80 14.11
C MET A 25 13.25 -16.58 14.07
N LEU A 26 13.85 -15.39 14.17
CA LEU A 26 13.25 -14.23 13.55
C LEU A 26 13.30 -14.54 12.05
N PRO A 27 12.16 -14.65 11.33
CA PRO A 27 12.23 -14.64 9.89
C PRO A 27 12.97 -13.35 9.52
N ALA A 28 14.00 -13.48 8.70
CA ALA A 28 14.68 -12.36 8.07
C ALA A 28 13.70 -11.68 7.09
N GLY A 29 12.63 -11.09 7.62
CA GLY A 29 11.60 -10.38 6.87
C GLY A 29 11.84 -8.89 7.05
N GLY A 30 12.92 -8.38 6.45
CA GLY A 30 13.17 -6.94 6.42
C GLY A 30 12.02 -6.25 5.70
N ASN A 31 11.43 -5.22 6.32
CA ASN A 31 10.44 -4.22 5.83
C ASN A 31 9.21 -4.66 4.99
N ASN A 32 9.19 -5.87 4.42
CA ASN A 32 8.14 -6.50 3.64
C ASN A 32 6.94 -6.89 4.49
N SER A 33 7.18 -7.16 5.78
CA SER A 33 6.14 -7.56 6.72
C SER A 33 5.12 -6.44 6.96
N PHE A 34 5.56 -5.18 6.94
CA PHE A 34 4.72 -4.05 7.35
C PHE A 34 3.50 -3.85 6.46
N LEU A 35 3.66 -3.63 5.14
CA LEU A 35 2.50 -3.41 4.27
C LEU A 35 1.61 -4.67 4.17
N ARG A 36 2.22 -5.85 4.20
CA ARG A 36 1.48 -7.12 4.21
C ARG A 36 0.57 -7.24 5.43
N SER A 37 1.08 -6.92 6.63
CA SER A 37 0.27 -6.94 7.85
C SER A 37 -0.74 -5.80 7.90
N GLU A 38 -0.36 -4.63 7.41
CA GLU A 38 -1.17 -3.41 7.45
C GLU A 38 -2.40 -3.50 6.54
N LEU A 39 -2.25 -4.17 5.40
CA LEU A 39 -3.34 -4.34 4.42
C LEU A 39 -4.17 -5.61 4.65
N ALA A 40 -3.65 -6.57 5.40
CA ALA A 40 -4.36 -7.80 5.69
C ALA A 40 -5.69 -7.52 6.40
N GLY A 41 -6.79 -8.04 5.85
CA GLY A 41 -8.12 -7.92 6.44
C GLY A 41 -8.80 -6.57 6.23
N ARG A 42 -8.21 -5.66 5.44
CA ARG A 42 -8.85 -4.38 5.07
C ARG A 42 -9.94 -4.51 3.99
N GLY A 43 -10.13 -5.72 3.48
CA GLY A 43 -11.06 -5.98 2.38
C GLY A 43 -10.50 -5.59 1.02
N PRO A 44 -11.33 -5.64 -0.03
CA PRO A 44 -10.95 -5.28 -1.38
C PRO A 44 -10.56 -3.81 -1.49
N MET A 45 -9.43 -3.53 -2.13
CA MET A 45 -8.87 -2.21 -2.31
C MET A 45 -8.67 -1.94 -3.80
N PRO A 46 -9.13 -0.78 -4.31
CA PRO A 46 -8.91 -0.44 -5.70
C PRO A 46 -7.46 -0.08 -5.97
N LEU A 47 -6.98 -0.46 -7.15
CA LEU A 47 -5.75 0.09 -7.70
C LEU A 47 -6.11 1.37 -8.47
N ASN A 48 -5.27 2.40 -8.36
CA ASN A 48 -5.61 3.74 -8.83
C ASN A 48 -4.60 4.24 -9.88
N ALA A 49 -5.02 4.47 -11.11
CA ALA A 49 -4.14 4.95 -12.18
C ALA A 49 -3.62 6.38 -11.97
N VAL A 50 -4.40 7.21 -11.29
CA VAL A 50 -4.12 8.64 -11.12
C VAL A 50 -3.23 8.87 -9.90
N ASN A 51 -3.46 8.13 -8.81
CA ASN A 51 -2.70 8.26 -7.58
C ASN A 51 -1.83 7.00 -7.35
N PRO A 52 -0.55 6.99 -7.78
CA PRO A 52 0.35 5.85 -7.59
C PRO A 52 0.70 5.58 -6.12
N PHE A 53 0.43 6.53 -5.21
CA PHE A 53 0.81 6.41 -3.81
C PHE A 53 -0.25 5.75 -2.93
N VAL A 54 -1.39 5.32 -3.48
CA VAL A 54 -2.35 4.51 -2.71
C VAL A 54 -1.72 3.19 -2.26
N SER A 55 -2.09 2.71 -1.07
CA SER A 55 -1.40 1.58 -0.44
C SER A 55 -1.50 0.29 -1.25
N SER A 56 -2.58 0.08 -2.00
CA SER A 56 -2.73 -1.03 -2.95
C SER A 56 -1.69 -0.98 -4.07
N ASN A 57 -1.47 0.19 -4.68
CA ASN A 57 -0.46 0.39 -5.71
C ASN A 57 0.95 0.20 -5.15
N GLN A 58 1.24 0.79 -3.98
CA GLN A 58 2.55 0.63 -3.32
C GLN A 58 2.82 -0.83 -2.95
N PHE A 59 1.81 -1.54 -2.46
CA PHE A 59 1.88 -2.97 -2.17
C PHE A 59 2.21 -3.75 -3.44
N LEU A 60 1.40 -3.58 -4.49
CA LEU A 60 1.58 -4.29 -5.75
C LEU A 60 2.97 -4.04 -6.35
N ALA A 61 3.42 -2.79 -6.37
CA ALA A 61 4.74 -2.41 -6.88
C ALA A 61 5.88 -3.08 -6.11
N ARG A 62 5.76 -3.21 -4.77
CA ARG A 62 6.77 -3.90 -3.96
C ARG A 62 6.78 -5.40 -4.21
N GLU A 63 5.61 -6.04 -4.28
CA GLU A 63 5.50 -7.47 -4.58
C GLU A 63 6.05 -7.79 -5.97
N MET A 64 5.78 -6.94 -6.96
CA MET A 64 6.34 -7.07 -8.31
C MET A 64 7.87 -6.97 -8.33
N LYS A 65 8.47 -6.06 -7.55
CA LYS A 65 9.94 -5.95 -7.48
C LYS A 65 10.61 -7.23 -7.00
N GLN A 66 9.90 -8.02 -6.20
CA GLN A 66 10.43 -9.21 -5.54
C GLN A 66 10.08 -10.50 -6.27
N SER A 67 8.97 -10.51 -7.03
CA SER A 67 8.47 -11.70 -7.72
C SER A 67 8.51 -11.56 -9.24
N ALA A 68 9.31 -12.41 -9.89
CA ALA A 68 9.31 -12.54 -11.35
C ALA A 68 7.98 -13.14 -11.86
N THR A 69 7.41 -14.10 -11.13
CA THR A 69 6.13 -14.73 -11.48
C THR A 69 4.99 -13.71 -11.50
N LEU A 70 4.90 -12.87 -10.46
CA LEU A 70 3.89 -11.81 -10.39
C LEU A 70 4.06 -10.77 -11.48
N ARG A 71 5.30 -10.34 -11.76
CA ARG A 71 5.57 -9.43 -12.88
C ARG A 71 5.12 -10.00 -14.22
N GLY A 72 5.47 -11.26 -14.50
CA GLY A 72 5.08 -11.94 -15.73
C GLY A 72 3.56 -12.08 -15.85
N PHE A 73 2.89 -12.43 -14.76
CA PHE A 73 1.43 -12.53 -14.70
C PHE A 73 0.77 -11.19 -15.03
N LEU A 74 1.16 -10.09 -14.38
CA LEU A 74 0.56 -8.78 -14.62
C LEU A 74 0.90 -8.22 -16.01
N LYS A 75 2.05 -8.59 -16.58
CA LYS A 75 2.38 -8.24 -17.98
C LYS A 75 1.42 -8.91 -18.97
N TYR A 76 1.00 -10.14 -18.70
CA TYR A 76 0.12 -10.91 -19.59
C TYR A 76 -1.37 -10.61 -19.36
N ASN A 77 -1.80 -10.53 -18.10
CA ASN A 77 -3.21 -10.34 -17.71
C ASN A 77 -3.60 -8.89 -17.45
N GLY A 78 -2.64 -7.96 -17.42
CA GLY A 78 -2.87 -6.58 -17.01
C GLY A 78 -3.03 -6.43 -15.49
N THR A 79 -3.18 -5.19 -15.06
CA THR A 79 -3.39 -4.84 -13.64
C THR A 79 -4.83 -5.15 -13.23
N PRO A 80 -5.07 -5.78 -12.06
CA PRO A 80 -6.44 -6.02 -11.60
C PRO A 80 -7.14 -4.70 -11.21
N ASP A 81 -8.46 -4.70 -11.14
CA ASP A 81 -9.24 -3.54 -10.68
C ASP A 81 -9.13 -3.39 -9.17
N LEU A 82 -9.21 -4.52 -8.46
CA LEU A 82 -9.14 -4.59 -7.01
C LEU A 82 -8.13 -5.66 -6.60
N LEU A 83 -7.47 -5.42 -5.46
CA LEU A 83 -6.77 -6.46 -4.73
C LEU A 83 -7.29 -6.57 -3.30
N GLU A 84 -7.33 -7.77 -2.75
CA GLU A 84 -7.62 -7.99 -1.33
C GLU A 84 -6.50 -8.81 -0.71
N VAL A 85 -5.96 -8.31 0.41
CA VAL A 85 -4.93 -9.00 1.18
C VAL A 85 -5.58 -9.75 2.33
N ARG A 86 -5.35 -11.07 2.41
CA ARG A 86 -5.84 -11.90 3.51
C ARG A 86 -4.70 -12.62 4.21
N ARG A 87 -4.78 -12.62 5.53
CA ARG A 87 -3.88 -13.38 6.39
C ARG A 87 -4.70 -14.11 7.44
N ASP A 88 -4.90 -15.40 7.23
CA ASP A 88 -5.54 -16.26 8.23
C ASP A 88 -4.49 -16.86 9.16
N PHE A 89 -4.89 -17.14 10.39
CA PHE A 89 -4.02 -17.80 11.36
C PHE A 89 -3.63 -19.20 10.85
N PHE A 90 -2.31 -19.46 10.77
CA PHE A 90 -1.69 -20.68 10.22
C PHE A 90 -1.89 -20.96 8.72
N LYS A 91 -2.49 -20.06 7.95
CA LYS A 91 -2.51 -20.18 6.48
C LYS A 91 -1.38 -19.36 5.85
N PRO A 92 -0.94 -19.73 4.64
CA PRO A 92 -0.07 -18.86 3.85
C PRO A 92 -0.71 -17.47 3.67
N PHE A 93 0.13 -16.46 3.51
CA PHE A 93 -0.34 -15.13 3.12
C PHE A 93 -0.98 -15.20 1.73
N ARG A 94 -2.12 -14.54 1.57
CA ARG A 94 -2.92 -14.59 0.34
C ARG A 94 -3.23 -13.21 -0.18
N VAL A 95 -3.24 -13.10 -1.49
CA VAL A 95 -3.73 -11.93 -2.21
C VAL A 95 -4.75 -12.40 -3.23
N TYR A 96 -5.91 -11.76 -3.26
CA TYR A 96 -6.89 -11.94 -4.32
C TYR A 96 -6.79 -10.78 -5.29
N PHE A 97 -6.74 -11.08 -6.58
CA PHE A 97 -6.90 -10.11 -7.66
C PHE A 97 -8.27 -10.28 -8.27
N PHE A 98 -8.97 -9.16 -8.51
CA PHE A 98 -10.29 -9.15 -9.12
C PHE A 98 -10.24 -8.33 -10.42
N TYR A 99 -10.66 -8.98 -11.51
CA TYR A 99 -10.87 -8.39 -12.83
C TYR A 99 -12.39 -8.34 -13.06
N LEU A 100 -12.98 -7.19 -12.74
CA LEU A 100 -14.44 -7.04 -12.67
C LEU A 100 -15.14 -7.00 -14.04
N PRO A 101 -14.54 -6.53 -15.15
CA PRO A 101 -15.16 -6.62 -16.46
C PRO A 101 -15.36 -8.07 -16.92
N GLU A 102 -14.43 -8.94 -16.57
CA GLU A 102 -14.42 -10.37 -16.91
C GLU A 102 -15.14 -11.24 -15.87
N ASP A 103 -15.55 -10.66 -14.73
CA ASP A 103 -16.05 -11.37 -13.55
C ASP A 103 -15.06 -12.49 -13.07
N GLU A 104 -13.76 -12.24 -13.21
CA GLU A 104 -12.68 -13.20 -12.90
C GLU A 104 -11.90 -12.81 -11.63
N ALA A 105 -11.51 -13.82 -10.85
CA ALA A 105 -10.59 -13.66 -9.74
C ALA A 105 -9.40 -14.61 -9.82
N TYR A 106 -8.26 -14.14 -9.32
CA TYR A 106 -7.06 -14.94 -9.15
C TYR A 106 -6.63 -14.94 -7.69
N LEU A 107 -6.24 -16.10 -7.18
CA LEU A 107 -5.71 -16.28 -5.84
C LEU A 107 -4.20 -16.46 -5.92
N LEU A 108 -3.46 -15.59 -5.24
CA LEU A 108 -2.04 -15.65 -5.07
C LEU A 108 -1.76 -16.16 -3.65
N GLU A 109 -1.07 -17.30 -3.53
CA GLU A 109 -0.61 -17.86 -2.25
C GLU A 109 0.92 -17.72 -2.16
N GLU A 110 1.41 -17.19 -1.04
CA GLU A 110 2.84 -17.04 -0.79
C GLU A 110 3.55 -18.41 -0.71
N ARG A 111 4.68 -18.55 -1.41
CA ARG A 111 5.57 -19.70 -1.29
C ARG A 111 7.04 -19.28 -1.38
N GLY A 112 7.68 -19.14 -0.22
CA GLY A 112 9.05 -18.63 -0.15
C GLY A 112 9.07 -17.16 -0.56
N ASP A 113 9.94 -16.81 -1.51
CA ASP A 113 10.07 -15.44 -2.02
C ASP A 113 9.20 -15.17 -3.27
N ASP A 114 8.31 -16.09 -3.63
CA ASP A 114 7.49 -15.99 -4.84
C ASP A 114 6.02 -16.38 -4.59
N TRP A 115 5.21 -16.28 -5.64
CA TRP A 115 3.77 -16.49 -5.61
C TRP A 115 3.35 -17.74 -6.39
N ILE A 116 2.47 -18.55 -5.78
CA ILE A 116 1.65 -19.50 -6.53
C ILE A 116 0.36 -18.78 -6.93
N ILE A 117 0.11 -18.64 -8.22
CA ILE A 117 -1.09 -18.00 -8.76
C ILE A 117 -2.07 -19.09 -9.24
N ARG A 118 -3.31 -19.03 -8.75
CA ARG A 118 -4.43 -19.92 -9.12
C ARG A 118 -5.55 -19.11 -9.75
N GLY A 119 -6.25 -19.69 -10.72
CA GLY A 119 -7.38 -19.08 -11.40
C GLY A 119 -7.32 -19.25 -12.93
N PRO A 120 -8.18 -18.54 -13.69
CA PRO A 120 -9.25 -17.69 -13.17
C PRO A 120 -10.36 -18.49 -12.48
N GLU A 121 -10.88 -17.96 -11.38
CA GLU A 121 -12.12 -18.40 -10.74
C GLU A 121 -13.24 -17.39 -11.04
N GLU A 122 -14.47 -17.86 -11.22
CA GLU A 122 -15.63 -16.97 -11.40
C GLU A 122 -15.95 -16.25 -10.09
N ILE A 123 -16.07 -14.93 -10.12
CA ILE A 123 -16.47 -14.13 -8.97
C ILE A 123 -17.94 -14.48 -8.62
N PRO A 124 -18.24 -14.90 -7.38
CA PRO A 124 -19.62 -15.19 -6.99
C PRO A 124 -20.52 -13.99 -7.25
N LYS A 125 -21.62 -14.19 -8.02
CA LYS A 125 -22.53 -13.10 -8.44
C LYS A 125 -23.06 -12.23 -7.30
N LYS A 126 -23.23 -12.82 -6.12
CA LYS A 126 -23.64 -12.11 -4.89
C LYS A 126 -22.61 -11.09 -4.39
N MET A 127 -21.34 -11.26 -4.74
CA MET A 127 -20.21 -10.42 -4.30
C MET A 127 -19.94 -9.27 -5.28
N LEU A 128 -20.32 -9.42 -6.56
CA LEU A 128 -20.09 -8.41 -7.59
C LEU A 128 -20.65 -7.01 -7.23
N PRO A 129 -21.87 -6.85 -6.67
CA PRO A 129 -22.38 -5.54 -6.29
C PRO A 129 -21.53 -4.84 -5.23
N ASP A 130 -20.96 -5.60 -4.29
CA ASP A 130 -20.10 -5.07 -3.23
C ASP A 130 -18.74 -4.67 -3.80
N LEU A 131 -18.14 -5.52 -4.65
CA LEU A 131 -16.86 -5.20 -5.31
C LEU A 131 -16.95 -3.95 -6.21
N LYS A 132 -18.03 -3.81 -6.98
CA LYS A 132 -18.23 -2.66 -7.87
C LYS A 132 -18.36 -1.32 -7.12
N GLN A 133 -18.68 -1.34 -5.82
CA GLN A 133 -18.69 -0.13 -4.99
C GLN A 133 -17.28 0.43 -4.76
N TYR A 134 -16.24 -0.42 -4.77
CA TYR A 134 -14.86 0.02 -4.55
C TYR A 134 -14.25 0.70 -5.79
N VAL A 135 -14.60 0.24 -7.00
CA VAL A 135 -14.13 0.84 -8.26
C VAL A 135 -14.83 2.15 -8.59
N SER A 136 -16.09 2.31 -8.20
CA SER A 136 -16.82 3.57 -8.40
C SER A 136 -16.29 4.72 -7.53
N ALA A 137 -15.55 4.41 -6.45
CA ALA A 137 -14.91 5.40 -5.59
C ALA A 137 -13.48 5.80 -6.02
N GLY A 138 -12.83 5.03 -6.90
CA GLY A 138 -11.48 5.28 -7.41
C GLY A 138 -11.44 5.07 -8.91
N ARG A 139 -11.46 6.16 -9.69
CA ARG A 139 -11.55 6.05 -11.15
C ARG A 139 -10.26 5.46 -11.74
N GLN A 140 -10.41 4.23 -12.23
CA GLN A 140 -9.57 3.45 -13.15
C GLN A 140 -8.33 2.74 -12.56
N ALA A 141 -8.19 1.47 -12.96
CA ALA A 141 -7.05 0.62 -12.70
C ALA A 141 -5.77 1.16 -13.36
N PRO A 142 -4.58 1.01 -12.75
CA PRO A 142 -3.33 1.52 -13.28
C PRO A 142 -3.00 0.95 -14.66
N ILE A 143 -2.60 1.85 -15.55
CA ILE A 143 -1.79 1.47 -16.72
C ILE A 143 -0.52 0.85 -16.16
N VAL A 144 -0.18 -0.35 -16.64
CA VAL A 144 1.15 -0.94 -16.40
C VAL A 144 2.17 0.08 -16.90
N ILE A 145 2.82 0.80 -15.99
CA ILE A 145 3.97 1.61 -16.36
C ILE A 145 5.06 0.59 -16.68
N GLU A 146 5.25 0.32 -17.97
CA GLU A 146 6.54 -0.17 -18.44
C GLU A 146 7.58 0.74 -17.83
N GLU A 147 8.46 0.20 -16.98
CA GLU A 147 9.77 0.83 -16.86
C GLU A 147 10.26 0.94 -18.30
N GLN A 148 10.39 2.17 -18.81
CA GLN A 148 11.13 2.46 -20.03
C GLN A 148 12.61 2.15 -19.77
N GLY A 149 12.89 0.88 -19.52
CA GLY A 149 14.19 0.25 -19.64
C GLY A 149 14.21 -0.33 -21.03
N GLN A 150 14.71 0.46 -21.98
CA GLN A 150 15.17 -0.04 -23.27
C GLN A 150 16.01 -1.30 -22.98
N GLU A 151 15.63 -2.45 -23.54
CA GLU A 151 16.43 -3.66 -23.47
C GLU A 151 17.73 -3.38 -24.26
N VAL A 152 18.76 -2.94 -23.54
CA VAL A 152 20.07 -2.65 -24.10
C VAL A 152 20.65 -3.99 -24.52
N THR A 153 20.67 -4.26 -25.82
CA THR A 153 21.23 -5.50 -26.33
C THR A 153 22.75 -5.48 -26.13
N ALA A 154 23.40 -6.65 -26.08
CA ALA A 154 24.87 -6.71 -25.98
C ALA A 154 25.57 -5.95 -27.13
N ALA A 155 24.90 -5.76 -28.27
CA ALA A 155 25.39 -4.96 -29.39
C ALA A 155 25.33 -3.44 -29.11
N ASP A 156 24.38 -2.97 -28.30
CA ASP A 156 24.28 -1.56 -27.90
C ASP A 156 25.41 -1.17 -26.93
N TYR A 157 25.87 -2.11 -26.08
CA TYR A 157 27.03 -1.90 -25.19
C TYR A 157 28.35 -1.71 -25.95
N ASP A 158 28.57 -2.45 -27.05
CA ASP A 158 29.80 -2.32 -27.85
C ASP A 158 29.85 -0.98 -28.60
N SER A 159 28.72 -0.50 -29.13
CA SER A 159 28.66 0.79 -29.82
C SER A 159 28.85 2.01 -28.90
N LEU A 160 28.38 1.93 -27.65
CA LEU A 160 28.59 2.96 -26.64
C LEU A 160 30.04 2.98 -26.12
N ARG A 161 30.70 1.82 -26.10
CA ARG A 161 32.11 1.69 -25.68
C ARG A 161 33.07 2.32 -26.69
N GLU A 162 32.77 2.24 -27.99
CA GLU A 162 33.55 2.91 -29.05
C GLU A 162 33.31 4.43 -29.07
N SER A 163 32.08 4.88 -28.83
CA SER A 163 31.72 6.31 -28.74
C SER A 163 32.32 7.00 -27.50
N SER A 164 32.38 6.31 -26.36
CA SER A 164 32.92 6.87 -25.11
C SER A 164 34.45 6.93 -25.07
N ALA A 165 35.14 6.25 -25.98
CA ALA A 165 36.60 6.27 -26.08
C ALA A 165 37.17 7.58 -26.66
N GLU A 166 36.34 8.41 -27.32
CA GLU A 166 36.86 9.55 -28.09
C GLU A 166 36.95 10.90 -27.36
N ASN A 167 36.20 11.16 -26.26
CA ASN A 167 36.42 12.38 -25.46
C ASN A 167 35.74 12.42 -24.07
N PRO A 168 36.45 12.04 -22.97
CA PRO A 168 35.88 11.98 -21.61
C PRO A 168 35.56 13.35 -20.98
N ALA A 169 36.02 14.47 -21.55
CA ALA A 169 35.78 15.80 -20.98
C ALA A 169 34.35 16.34 -21.22
N ARG A 170 33.63 15.82 -22.21
CA ARG A 170 32.27 16.30 -22.57
C ARG A 170 31.16 15.62 -21.77
N ALA A 171 31.44 14.47 -21.15
CA ALA A 171 30.48 13.72 -20.35
C ALA A 171 30.26 14.36 -18.97
N ASN A 172 31.33 14.84 -18.34
CA ASN A 172 31.24 15.44 -17.01
C ASN A 172 30.47 16.78 -17.01
N LEU A 173 30.60 17.59 -18.07
CA LEU A 173 29.89 18.87 -18.17
C LEU A 173 28.37 18.72 -18.31
N LYS A 174 27.88 17.59 -18.84
CA LYS A 174 26.44 17.33 -18.99
C LYS A 174 25.83 16.71 -17.74
N ALA A 175 26.60 15.89 -17.02
CA ALA A 175 26.14 15.25 -15.79
C ALA A 175 25.90 16.28 -14.69
N ASP A 176 26.81 17.25 -14.52
CA ASP A 176 26.70 18.28 -13.47
C ASP A 176 25.50 19.22 -13.72
N THR A 177 25.25 19.61 -14.98
CA THR A 177 24.09 20.46 -15.34
C THR A 177 22.75 19.74 -15.19
N LEU A 178 22.69 18.42 -15.43
CA LEU A 178 21.46 17.65 -15.27
C LEU A 178 21.13 17.39 -13.79
N PHE A 179 22.14 17.33 -12.93
CA PHE A 179 21.95 17.16 -11.49
C PHE A 179 21.41 18.45 -10.85
N GLU A 180 21.98 19.62 -11.16
CA GLU A 180 21.49 20.92 -10.68
C GLU A 180 20.06 21.22 -11.16
N GLU A 181 19.72 20.91 -12.42
CA GLU A 181 18.36 21.09 -12.94
C GLU A 181 17.35 20.13 -12.26
N SER A 182 17.79 18.93 -11.87
CA SER A 182 16.95 17.96 -11.16
C SER A 182 16.73 18.32 -9.69
N GLU A 183 17.75 18.81 -8.99
CA GLU A 183 17.61 19.31 -7.61
C GLU A 183 16.76 20.58 -7.57
N ALA A 184 16.97 21.52 -8.50
CA ALA A 184 16.14 22.73 -8.61
C ALA A 184 14.70 22.43 -9.04
N ALA A 185 14.43 21.31 -9.72
CA ALA A 185 13.08 20.84 -10.04
C ALA A 185 12.38 20.14 -8.86
N LEU A 186 13.16 19.43 -8.03
CA LEU A 186 12.72 18.77 -6.80
C LEU A 186 12.43 19.79 -5.68
N GLU A 187 13.24 20.83 -5.52
CA GLU A 187 12.97 21.91 -4.55
C GLU A 187 11.76 22.78 -4.93
N ARG A 188 11.43 22.88 -6.23
CA ARG A 188 10.24 23.60 -6.71
C ARG A 188 8.93 22.87 -6.42
N HIS A 189 8.95 21.58 -6.10
CA HIS A 189 7.77 20.79 -5.78
C HIS A 189 7.96 20.04 -4.46
N SER A 190 8.04 20.80 -3.36
CA SER A 190 7.75 20.23 -2.05
C SER A 190 6.28 19.72 -2.06
N PRO A 191 6.01 18.43 -1.83
CA PRO A 191 4.66 17.85 -1.91
C PRO A 191 3.74 18.26 -0.74
N GLU A 192 4.05 19.34 -0.02
CA GLU A 192 3.36 19.69 1.22
C GLU A 192 2.20 20.71 1.07
N SER A 193 1.88 21.25 -0.12
CA SER A 193 1.04 22.47 -0.14
C SER A 193 -0.20 22.63 -1.03
N GLU A 194 -0.68 21.70 -1.85
CA GLU A 194 -1.92 21.96 -2.61
C GLU A 194 -2.96 20.84 -2.54
N LEU A 195 -3.96 21.05 -1.68
CA LEU A 195 -5.21 20.30 -1.73
C LEU A 195 -5.90 20.55 -3.09
N GLU A 196 -6.34 19.48 -3.76
CA GLU A 196 -7.15 19.60 -4.98
C GLU A 196 -8.45 20.36 -4.65
N GLN A 197 -8.57 21.57 -5.17
CA GLN A 197 -9.75 22.42 -5.01
C GLN A 197 -10.71 22.19 -6.18
N THR A 198 -11.98 21.96 -5.89
CA THR A 198 -13.00 21.90 -6.94
C THR A 198 -13.32 23.30 -7.46
N ALA A 199 -13.96 23.40 -8.64
CA ALA A 199 -14.45 24.67 -9.17
C ALA A 199 -15.45 25.40 -8.23
N SER A 200 -16.05 24.69 -7.27
CA SER A 200 -16.91 25.27 -6.21
C SER A 200 -16.12 25.85 -5.02
N GLY A 201 -14.80 25.65 -4.97
CA GLY A 201 -13.93 26.02 -3.86
C GLY A 201 -14.02 25.07 -2.67
N ASP A 202 -14.56 23.86 -2.88
CA ASP A 202 -14.53 22.79 -1.89
C ASP A 202 -13.12 22.20 -1.84
N VAL A 203 -12.75 21.72 -0.67
CA VAL A 203 -11.48 21.00 -0.48
C VAL A 203 -11.75 19.52 -0.65
N LEU A 204 -10.92 18.86 -1.46
CA LEU A 204 -10.87 17.41 -1.52
C LEU A 204 -9.73 16.91 -0.64
N HIS A 205 -10.07 16.32 0.49
CA HIS A 205 -9.09 15.73 1.38
C HIS A 205 -8.94 14.25 1.06
N THR A 206 -7.73 13.81 0.75
CA THR A 206 -7.41 12.39 0.58
C THR A 206 -6.92 11.85 1.91
N VAL A 207 -7.45 10.71 2.33
CA VAL A 207 -6.99 10.02 3.56
C VAL A 207 -5.58 9.47 3.32
N HIS A 208 -4.57 9.97 4.05
CA HIS A 208 -3.16 9.67 3.79
C HIS A 208 -2.50 8.80 4.86
N TYR A 209 -2.91 8.94 6.12
CA TYR A 209 -2.26 8.32 7.26
C TYR A 209 -3.10 7.20 7.90
N PRO A 210 -2.46 6.14 8.42
CA PRO A 210 -3.12 5.14 9.23
C PRO A 210 -3.80 5.76 10.46
N GLY A 211 -5.03 5.32 10.75
CA GLY A 211 -5.78 5.81 11.91
C GLY A 211 -6.42 7.19 11.71
N GLU A 212 -6.32 7.80 10.53
CA GLU A 212 -7.16 8.93 10.19
C GLU A 212 -8.65 8.57 10.27
N THR A 213 -9.42 9.42 10.94
CA THR A 213 -10.87 9.24 11.08
C THR A 213 -11.62 10.48 10.63
N LEU A 214 -12.91 10.30 10.32
CA LEU A 214 -13.75 11.44 9.91
C LEU A 214 -13.89 12.47 11.03
N ARG A 215 -13.73 12.04 12.29
CA ARG A 215 -13.66 12.90 13.48
C ARG A 215 -12.45 13.84 13.43
N MET A 216 -11.28 13.31 13.11
CA MET A 216 -10.04 14.09 13.02
C MET A 216 -10.11 15.08 11.85
N ILE A 217 -10.58 14.62 10.69
CA ILE A 217 -10.78 15.44 9.50
C ILE A 217 -11.80 16.55 9.78
N SER A 218 -12.96 16.22 10.35
CA SER A 218 -13.99 17.21 10.71
C SER A 218 -13.44 18.26 11.66
N ARG A 219 -12.75 17.83 12.72
CA ARG A 219 -12.18 18.75 13.73
C ARG A 219 -11.10 19.64 13.15
N TRP A 220 -10.19 19.08 12.35
CA TRP A 220 -9.11 19.84 11.73
C TRP A 220 -9.65 20.90 10.78
N TYR A 221 -10.44 20.48 9.78
CA TYR A 221 -10.88 21.36 8.71
C TYR A 221 -11.97 22.34 9.13
N THR A 222 -12.89 21.93 10.01
CA THR A 222 -14.06 22.74 10.38
C THR A 222 -13.98 23.34 11.80
N GLY A 223 -12.97 22.94 12.58
CA GLY A 223 -12.83 23.31 13.99
C GLY A 223 -13.79 22.59 14.94
N SER A 224 -14.72 21.76 14.43
CA SER A 224 -15.73 21.08 15.24
C SER A 224 -15.98 19.64 14.81
N VAL A 225 -16.13 18.75 15.79
CA VAL A 225 -16.57 17.37 15.57
C VAL A 225 -18.06 17.28 15.25
N SER A 226 -18.87 18.28 15.64
CA SER A 226 -20.32 18.28 15.38
C SER A 226 -20.68 18.32 13.89
N THR A 227 -19.72 18.65 13.02
CA THR A 227 -19.87 18.69 11.56
C THR A 227 -19.67 17.32 10.90
N LEU A 228 -19.19 16.32 11.65
CA LEU A 228 -18.86 14.97 11.17
C LEU A 228 -20.05 14.32 10.43
N GLU A 229 -21.24 14.31 11.03
CA GLU A 229 -22.42 13.66 10.42
C GLU A 229 -22.82 14.32 9.10
N ARG A 230 -22.65 15.65 9.01
CA ARG A 230 -22.92 16.41 7.80
C ARG A 230 -21.90 16.06 6.71
N ILE A 231 -20.62 15.97 7.06
CA ILE A 231 -19.57 15.54 6.12
C ILE A 231 -19.82 14.10 5.66
N ALA A 232 -20.16 13.20 6.59
CA ALA A 232 -20.45 11.80 6.28
C ALA A 232 -21.59 11.68 5.26
N ARG A 233 -22.69 12.41 5.48
CA ARG A 233 -23.85 12.42 4.57
C ARG A 233 -23.51 12.94 3.18
N ILE A 234 -22.74 14.03 3.10
CA ILE A 234 -22.32 14.63 1.82
C ILE A 234 -21.46 13.66 1.00
N ASN A 235 -20.66 12.85 1.68
CA ASN A 235 -19.74 11.89 1.07
C ASN A 235 -20.32 10.46 0.97
N GLY A 236 -21.57 10.23 1.36
CA GLY A 236 -22.18 8.91 1.34
C GLY A 236 -21.55 7.90 2.31
N ILE A 237 -20.85 8.37 3.34
CA ILE A 237 -20.14 7.53 4.32
C ILE A 237 -21.14 6.98 5.33
N LYS A 238 -21.37 5.66 5.30
CA LYS A 238 -22.32 4.98 6.18
C LYS A 238 -21.78 4.79 7.61
N ASN A 239 -20.48 4.50 7.74
CA ASN A 239 -19.82 4.35 9.03
C ASN A 239 -18.68 5.39 9.16
N PRO A 240 -18.86 6.46 9.95
CA PRO A 240 -17.85 7.52 10.11
C PRO A 240 -16.55 7.09 10.79
N ASP A 241 -16.57 5.95 11.49
CA ASP A 241 -15.41 5.43 12.21
C ASP A 241 -14.47 4.63 11.30
N ILE A 242 -14.89 4.35 10.06
CA ILE A 242 -14.12 3.60 9.08
C ILE A 242 -13.90 4.47 7.85
N LEU A 243 -12.65 4.90 7.66
CA LEU A 243 -12.19 5.56 6.43
C LEU A 243 -11.14 4.69 5.75
N TYR A 244 -11.09 4.75 4.42
CA TYR A 244 -10.14 4.01 3.61
C TYR A 244 -8.99 4.91 3.17
N MET A 245 -7.76 4.39 3.18
CA MET A 245 -6.61 5.09 2.60
C MET A 245 -6.87 5.44 1.14
N GLY A 246 -6.55 6.66 0.73
CA GLY A 246 -6.84 7.17 -0.60
C GLY A 246 -8.31 7.56 -0.82
N GLN A 247 -9.20 7.35 0.15
CA GLN A 247 -10.58 7.83 0.07
C GLN A 247 -10.58 9.35 0.01
N GLN A 248 -11.31 9.88 -0.97
CA GLN A 248 -11.51 11.32 -1.11
C GLN A 248 -12.72 11.75 -0.29
N ILE A 249 -12.49 12.71 0.60
CA ILE A 249 -13.48 13.34 1.45
C ILE A 249 -13.69 14.77 0.92
N ARG A 250 -14.85 14.99 0.31
CA ARG A 250 -15.27 16.32 -0.12
C ARG A 250 -15.69 17.13 1.10
N LEU A 251 -15.04 18.27 1.27
CA LEU A 251 -15.28 19.23 2.34
C LEU A 251 -15.83 20.53 1.75
N PRO A 252 -17.14 20.77 1.87
CA PRO A 252 -17.75 21.98 1.35
C PRO A 252 -17.11 23.24 1.90
N ARG A 253 -16.85 24.22 1.03
CA ARG A 253 -16.19 25.49 1.38
C ARG A 253 -16.79 26.17 2.60
N TYR A 254 -18.13 26.15 2.72
CA TYR A 254 -18.87 26.83 3.79
C TYR A 254 -18.68 26.19 5.17
N LEU A 255 -18.09 25.00 5.25
CA LEU A 255 -17.77 24.32 6.51
C LEU A 255 -16.32 24.57 6.97
N LEU A 256 -15.45 25.07 6.09
CA LEU A 256 -14.02 25.15 6.34
C LEU A 256 -13.63 26.35 7.22
N LYS A 257 -12.76 26.07 8.19
CA LYS A 257 -12.01 27.05 9.00
C LYS A 257 -10.53 27.11 8.61
N THR A 258 -10.00 26.00 8.11
CA THR A 258 -8.66 25.92 7.53
C THR A 258 -8.72 25.20 6.20
N ARG A 259 -7.76 25.51 5.33
CA ARG A 259 -7.47 24.78 4.09
C ARG A 259 -6.07 24.17 4.10
N ARG A 260 -5.42 24.16 5.26
CA ARG A 260 -4.13 23.48 5.41
C ARG A 260 -4.37 21.97 5.39
N PRO A 261 -3.55 21.18 4.67
CA PRO A 261 -3.63 19.73 4.75
C PRO A 261 -3.51 19.28 6.21
N LEU A 262 -4.23 18.23 6.58
CA LEU A 262 -4.07 17.60 7.90
C LEU A 262 -2.67 16.99 7.96
N PRO A 263 -1.74 17.48 8.80
CA PRO A 263 -0.39 16.94 8.85
C PRO A 263 -0.36 15.65 9.69
N GLN A 264 0.60 14.77 9.40
CA GLN A 264 0.77 13.49 10.12
C GLN A 264 0.91 13.68 11.63
N SER A 265 1.64 14.71 12.07
CA SER A 265 1.86 14.99 13.49
C SER A 265 0.58 15.33 14.26
N GLU A 266 -0.45 15.85 13.60
CA GLU A 266 -1.76 16.05 14.20
C GLU A 266 -2.50 14.73 14.32
N VAL A 267 -2.40 13.86 13.32
CA VAL A 267 -2.99 12.51 13.35
C VAL A 267 -2.43 11.72 14.53
N GLU A 268 -1.10 11.66 14.64
CA GLU A 268 -0.41 10.98 15.73
C GLU A 268 -0.84 11.53 17.10
N ARG A 269 -0.92 12.86 17.25
CA ARG A 269 -1.37 13.49 18.50
C ARG A 269 -2.79 13.06 18.92
N TYR A 270 -3.71 12.92 17.96
CA TYR A 270 -5.08 12.47 18.25
C TYR A 270 -5.14 11.00 18.66
N LEU A 271 -4.26 10.17 18.13
CA LEU A 271 -4.16 8.76 18.50
C LEU A 271 -3.57 8.63 19.91
N ASP A 272 -2.49 9.35 20.20
CA ASP A 272 -1.82 9.34 21.50
C ASP A 272 -2.74 9.84 22.63
N ALA A 273 -3.49 10.90 22.38
CA ALA A 273 -4.43 11.47 23.36
C ALA A 273 -5.61 10.54 23.71
N ASN A 274 -5.84 9.50 22.91
CA ASN A 274 -6.94 8.54 23.09
C ASN A 274 -6.46 7.12 23.43
N LEU A 275 -5.16 6.92 23.73
CA LEU A 275 -4.66 5.64 24.23
C LEU A 275 -5.13 5.42 25.69
N PRO A 276 -5.64 4.24 26.06
CA PRO A 276 -5.87 3.91 27.46
C PRO A 276 -4.52 3.85 28.19
N HIS A 277 -4.34 4.71 29.21
CA HIS A 277 -3.20 4.67 30.13
C HIS A 277 -3.26 3.45 31.05
#